data_AF-A0AAW6ZWD7-F1
#
_entry.id   AF-A0AAW6ZWD7-F1
#
_cell.length_a   1.000
_cell.length_b   1.000
_cell.length_c   1.000
_cell.angle_alpha   90.00
_cell.angle_beta   90.00
_cell.angle_gamma   90.00
#
_symmetry.space_group_name_H-M   'P 1'
#
loop_
_entity.id
_entity.type
_entity.pdbx_description
1 polymer ?
#
loop_
_entity_poly.entity_id
_entity_poly.type
_entity_poly.pdbx_seq_one_letter_code
_entity_poly.pdbx_strand_id
1 'polypeptide(L)'
;MTETTFQEPSWLRLGFFLGVLLLCAIWENKLPRKTLTASRRFRWVNNLSLVAFNSLVIALIMPIAAFQAAVIAQEQQWGLLNILSLPAWLNIFLTVILLDFVIYAQHVVFHHVKPLWKIHRMHHADLDIDVTTGARFHPFEIIISMGVKIAAVFILGVSPIGIVVFEIVLNASAMFNHSNAKLALSMDQKLRNVIVTPDMHRVHHSVIVKETHSNFGFFLSVWDRFFGTYRAQPKLGHEDVVIGVPEIRDEEEQRLDKLLTQPFRYNKEKK
;
A
#
# COMPACT_ATOMS: atom_id res chain seq x y z
N MET A 1 -19.72 1.30 -20.83
CA MET A 1 -19.33 0.27 -19.85
C MET A 1 -20.59 -0.45 -19.45
N THR A 2 -20.77 -1.70 -19.88
CA THR A 2 -21.99 -2.50 -19.72
C THR A 2 -22.12 -3.04 -18.29
N GLU A 3 -23.36 -3.31 -17.84
CA GLU A 3 -23.69 -3.87 -16.51
C GLU A 3 -22.86 -5.10 -16.12
N THR A 4 -22.38 -5.86 -17.09
CA THR A 4 -21.50 -7.04 -16.92
C THR A 4 -20.13 -6.72 -16.31
N THR A 5 -19.58 -5.50 -16.50
CA THR A 5 -18.26 -5.13 -15.93
C THR A 5 -18.30 -5.00 -14.41
N PHE A 6 -19.47 -4.79 -13.82
CA PHE A 6 -19.64 -4.62 -12.37
C PHE A 6 -20.07 -5.89 -11.64
N GLN A 7 -20.42 -6.97 -12.34
CA GLN A 7 -20.68 -8.27 -11.71
C GLN A 7 -19.37 -8.98 -11.32
N GLU A 8 -18.30 -8.77 -12.07
CA GLU A 8 -16.97 -9.33 -11.81
C GLU A 8 -15.87 -8.26 -11.97
N PRO A 9 -15.63 -7.41 -10.95
CA PRO A 9 -14.69 -6.28 -11.05
C PRO A 9 -13.22 -6.71 -11.10
N SER A 10 -12.93 -8.01 -11.07
CA SER A 10 -11.58 -8.59 -11.01
C SER A 10 -10.75 -8.23 -12.25
N TRP A 11 -11.31 -8.31 -13.45
CA TRP A 11 -10.61 -7.93 -14.69
C TRP A 11 -10.34 -6.42 -14.77
N LEU A 12 -11.28 -5.61 -14.29
CA LEU A 12 -11.11 -4.16 -14.22
C LEU A 12 -9.95 -3.81 -13.29
N ARG A 13 -9.96 -4.36 -12.06
CA ARG A 13 -8.89 -4.16 -11.06
C ARG A 13 -7.54 -4.62 -11.60
N LEU A 14 -7.48 -5.80 -12.24
CA LEU A 14 -6.26 -6.31 -12.86
C LEU A 14 -5.76 -5.41 -14.00
N GLY A 15 -6.65 -4.92 -14.85
CA GLY A 15 -6.30 -4.00 -15.93
C GLY A 15 -5.68 -2.70 -15.42
N PHE A 16 -6.27 -2.09 -14.39
CA PHE A 16 -5.69 -0.92 -13.72
C PHE A 16 -4.37 -1.24 -13.04
N PHE A 17 -4.27 -2.38 -12.36
CA PHE A 17 -3.03 -2.82 -11.73
C PHE A 17 -1.88 -2.91 -12.75
N LEU A 18 -2.09 -3.67 -13.84
CA LEU A 18 -1.08 -3.85 -14.88
C LEU A 18 -0.76 -2.53 -15.61
N GLY A 19 -1.78 -1.71 -15.86
CA GLY A 19 -1.62 -0.39 -16.49
C GLY A 19 -0.74 0.54 -15.65
N VAL A 20 -1.04 0.69 -14.36
CA VAL A 20 -0.25 1.56 -13.47
C VAL A 20 1.15 0.99 -13.23
N LEU A 21 1.28 -0.34 -13.06
CA LEU A 21 2.57 -1.01 -12.96
C LEU A 21 3.45 -0.68 -14.17
N LEU A 22 2.90 -0.82 -15.39
CA LEU A 22 3.61 -0.52 -16.63
C LEU A 22 4.00 0.97 -16.73
N LEU A 23 3.07 1.88 -16.42
CA LEU A 23 3.32 3.32 -16.48
C LEU A 23 4.42 3.75 -15.49
N CYS A 24 4.34 3.30 -14.25
CA CYS A 24 5.36 3.58 -13.23
C CYS A 24 6.70 2.94 -13.58
N ALA A 25 6.70 1.71 -14.10
CA ALA A 25 7.91 1.02 -14.56
C ALA A 25 8.61 1.77 -15.71
N ILE A 26 7.85 2.27 -16.69
CA ILE A 26 8.38 3.09 -17.79
C ILE A 26 8.94 4.40 -17.23
N TRP A 27 8.22 5.04 -16.31
CA TRP A 27 8.62 6.33 -15.76
C TRP A 27 9.90 6.21 -14.91
N GLU A 28 9.98 5.25 -14.00
CA GLU A 28 11.18 5.04 -13.18
C GLU A 28 12.40 4.58 -13.99
N ASN A 29 12.18 3.99 -15.18
CA ASN A 29 13.26 3.67 -16.12
C ASN A 29 13.81 4.89 -16.85
N LYS A 30 12.94 5.81 -17.25
CA LYS A 30 13.33 7.00 -18.01
C LYS A 30 13.90 8.09 -17.10
N LEU A 31 13.35 8.23 -15.90
CA LEU A 31 13.69 9.26 -14.93
C LEU A 31 13.83 8.64 -13.53
N PRO A 32 14.87 7.83 -13.29
CA PRO A 32 15.09 7.23 -11.98
C PRO A 32 15.42 8.31 -10.95
N ARG A 33 14.91 8.14 -9.73
CA ARG A 33 15.24 9.00 -8.59
C ARG A 33 16.60 8.65 -8.01
N LYS A 34 16.90 7.35 -7.90
CA LYS A 34 18.17 6.83 -7.42
C LYS A 34 18.67 5.70 -8.32
N THR A 35 19.98 5.52 -8.37
CA THR A 35 20.56 4.26 -8.86
C THR A 35 20.24 3.15 -7.87
N LEU A 36 19.72 2.03 -8.35
CA LEU A 36 19.42 0.86 -7.52
C LEU A 36 20.72 0.20 -7.06
N THR A 37 20.73 -0.28 -5.83
CA THR A 37 21.86 -0.97 -5.20
C THR A 37 21.73 -2.50 -5.27
N ALA A 38 20.52 -3.01 -5.48
CA ALA A 38 20.22 -4.42 -5.67
C ALA A 38 19.68 -4.72 -7.08
N SER A 39 19.75 -5.98 -7.50
CA SER A 39 19.29 -6.40 -8.82
C SER A 39 17.78 -6.20 -8.97
N ARG A 40 17.39 -5.31 -9.90
CA ARG A 40 15.98 -5.05 -10.20
C ARG A 40 15.23 -6.32 -10.59
N ARG A 41 15.80 -7.11 -11.52
CA ARG A 41 15.17 -8.35 -11.99
C ARG A 41 14.92 -9.32 -10.83
N PHE A 42 15.89 -9.45 -9.94
CA PHE A 42 15.79 -10.32 -8.78
C PHE A 42 14.69 -9.86 -7.82
N ARG A 43 14.66 -8.57 -7.47
CA ARG A 43 13.61 -7.99 -6.62
C ARG A 43 12.22 -8.12 -7.24
N TRP A 44 12.10 -7.84 -8.54
CA TRP A 44 10.83 -7.94 -9.28
C TRP A 44 10.27 -9.36 -9.30
N VAL A 45 11.11 -10.36 -9.60
CA VAL A 45 10.66 -11.76 -9.59
C VAL A 45 10.13 -12.14 -8.21
N ASN A 46 10.87 -11.84 -7.13
CA ASN A 46 10.43 -12.20 -5.78
C ASN A 46 9.19 -11.43 -5.32
N ASN A 47 9.11 -10.12 -5.57
CA ASN A 47 7.97 -9.28 -5.22
C ASN A 47 6.71 -9.73 -5.98
N LEU A 48 6.80 -9.97 -7.30
CA LEU A 48 5.65 -10.41 -8.10
C LEU A 48 5.25 -11.86 -7.83
N SER A 49 6.21 -12.75 -7.54
CA SER A 49 5.90 -14.11 -7.07
C SER A 49 5.16 -14.09 -5.73
N LEU A 50 5.51 -13.15 -4.84
CA LEU A 50 4.79 -12.96 -3.59
C LEU A 50 3.35 -12.45 -3.82
N VAL A 51 3.14 -11.52 -4.77
CA VAL A 51 1.79 -11.08 -5.16
C VAL A 51 0.96 -12.24 -5.67
N ALA A 52 1.51 -13.09 -6.54
CA ALA A 52 0.84 -14.29 -7.04
C ALA A 52 0.50 -15.27 -5.89
N PHE A 53 1.44 -15.52 -4.99
CA PHE A 53 1.23 -16.36 -3.80
C PHE A 53 0.13 -15.80 -2.89
N ASN A 54 0.17 -14.51 -2.57
CA ASN A 54 -0.84 -13.84 -1.76
C ASN A 54 -2.24 -13.91 -2.39
N SER A 55 -2.32 -13.82 -3.73
CA SER A 55 -3.58 -13.92 -4.47
C SER A 55 -4.20 -15.31 -4.32
N LEU A 56 -3.37 -16.36 -4.41
CA LEU A 56 -3.80 -17.75 -4.15
C LEU A 56 -4.23 -17.95 -2.69
N VAL A 57 -3.45 -17.44 -1.73
CA VAL A 57 -3.77 -17.53 -0.29
C VAL A 57 -5.13 -16.90 0.01
N ILE A 58 -5.39 -15.69 -0.51
CA ILE A 58 -6.69 -15.03 -0.31
C ILE A 58 -7.82 -15.81 -0.96
N ALA A 59 -7.64 -16.30 -2.19
CA ALA A 59 -8.66 -17.09 -2.88
C ALA A 59 -9.01 -18.40 -2.15
N LEU A 60 -8.05 -18.99 -1.41
CA LEU A 60 -8.26 -20.23 -0.66
C LEU A 60 -8.81 -20.02 0.75
N ILE A 61 -8.38 -18.96 1.45
CA ILE A 61 -8.66 -18.78 2.88
C ILE A 61 -9.86 -17.87 3.12
N MET A 62 -10.11 -16.89 2.24
CA MET A 62 -11.15 -15.89 2.46
C MET A 62 -12.43 -16.27 1.71
N PRO A 63 -13.53 -16.60 2.41
CA PRO A 63 -14.78 -17.00 1.76
C PRO A 63 -15.47 -15.83 1.05
N ILE A 64 -15.19 -14.60 1.50
CA ILE A 64 -15.69 -13.36 0.90
C ILE A 64 -14.55 -12.36 0.80
N ALA A 65 -14.51 -11.61 -0.30
CA ALA A 65 -13.67 -10.42 -0.41
C ALA A 65 -14.48 -9.15 -0.08
N ALA A 66 -13.80 -8.01 -0.02
CA ALA A 66 -14.42 -6.73 0.29
C ALA A 66 -15.57 -6.34 -0.66
N PHE A 67 -15.51 -6.76 -1.93
CA PHE A 67 -16.59 -6.53 -2.88
C PHE A 67 -17.88 -7.29 -2.49
N GLN A 68 -17.78 -8.58 -2.16
CA GLN A 68 -18.94 -9.36 -1.70
C GLN A 68 -19.50 -8.80 -0.39
N ALA A 69 -18.63 -8.36 0.53
CA ALA A 69 -19.06 -7.70 1.75
C ALA A 69 -19.87 -6.41 1.46
N ALA A 70 -19.47 -5.62 0.46
CA ALA A 70 -20.18 -4.40 0.07
C ALA A 70 -21.54 -4.71 -0.58
N VAL A 71 -21.63 -5.78 -1.39
CA VAL A 71 -22.91 -6.24 -1.95
C VAL A 71 -23.87 -6.65 -0.83
N ILE A 72 -23.41 -7.50 0.11
CA ILE A 72 -24.22 -7.92 1.26
C ILE A 72 -24.65 -6.72 2.09
N ALA A 73 -23.72 -5.80 2.40
CA ALA A 73 -24.02 -4.61 3.19
C ALA A 73 -25.09 -3.73 2.50
N GLN A 74 -25.00 -3.57 1.18
CA GLN A 74 -25.99 -2.81 0.41
C GLN A 74 -27.36 -3.50 0.37
N GLU A 75 -27.41 -4.80 0.10
CA GLU A 75 -28.68 -5.57 0.06
C GLU A 75 -29.39 -5.57 1.42
N GLN A 76 -28.63 -5.71 2.51
CA GLN A 76 -29.16 -5.71 3.87
C GLN A 76 -29.29 -4.30 4.48
N GLN A 77 -28.95 -3.25 3.73
CA GLN A 77 -28.96 -1.85 4.18
C GLN A 77 -28.14 -1.62 5.46
N TRP A 78 -27.03 -2.34 5.62
CA TRP A 78 -26.12 -2.19 6.75
C TRP A 78 -25.16 -1.02 6.57
N GLY A 79 -24.82 -0.36 7.68
CA GLY A 79 -23.78 0.66 7.74
C GLY A 79 -24.23 2.08 7.41
N LEU A 80 -23.41 3.05 7.83
CA LEU A 80 -23.75 4.47 7.86
C LEU A 80 -24.17 5.04 6.49
N LEU A 81 -23.41 4.76 5.44
CA LEU A 81 -23.62 5.35 4.11
C LEU A 81 -24.88 4.82 3.41
N ASN A 82 -25.34 3.61 3.75
CA ASN A 82 -26.61 3.07 3.25
C ASN A 82 -27.79 3.76 3.95
N ILE A 83 -27.69 4.03 5.26
CA ILE A 83 -28.74 4.73 6.04
C ILE A 83 -28.93 6.18 5.55
N LEU A 84 -27.84 6.87 5.21
CA LEU A 84 -27.88 8.29 4.84
C LEU A 84 -28.48 8.57 3.45
N SER A 85 -28.72 7.54 2.62
CA SER A 85 -29.33 7.68 1.28
C SER A 85 -28.68 8.77 0.41
N LEU A 86 -27.34 8.85 0.42
CA LEU A 86 -26.59 9.90 -0.27
C LEU A 86 -26.63 9.70 -1.80
N PRO A 87 -26.49 10.78 -2.61
CA PRO A 87 -26.24 10.65 -4.04
C PRO A 87 -25.02 9.78 -4.33
N ALA A 88 -25.08 8.95 -5.39
CA ALA A 88 -24.07 7.94 -5.68
C ALA A 88 -22.63 8.49 -5.73
N TRP A 89 -22.43 9.66 -6.35
CA TRP A 89 -21.10 10.29 -6.45
C TRP A 89 -20.53 10.66 -5.07
N LEU A 90 -21.38 11.13 -4.15
CA LEU A 90 -20.97 11.52 -2.80
C LEU A 90 -20.69 10.29 -1.94
N ASN A 91 -21.48 9.22 -2.08
CA ASN A 91 -21.21 7.94 -1.44
C ASN A 91 -19.85 7.37 -1.85
N ILE A 92 -19.54 7.37 -3.16
CA ILE A 92 -18.24 6.92 -3.69
C ILE A 92 -17.10 7.81 -3.16
N PHE A 93 -17.27 9.14 -3.21
CA PHE A 93 -16.28 10.07 -2.69
C PHE A 93 -15.97 9.82 -1.21
N LEU A 94 -17.00 9.74 -0.37
CA LEU A 94 -16.83 9.46 1.06
C LEU A 94 -16.23 8.06 1.31
N THR A 95 -16.60 7.06 0.50
CA THR A 95 -16.00 5.72 0.58
C THR A 95 -14.48 5.80 0.41
N VAL A 96 -13.99 6.51 -0.61
CA VAL A 96 -12.55 6.65 -0.85
C VAL A 96 -11.85 7.36 0.32
N ILE A 97 -12.41 8.49 0.79
CA ILE A 97 -11.82 9.26 1.89
C ILE A 97 -11.78 8.45 3.20
N LEU A 98 -12.90 7.82 3.58
CA LEU A 98 -13.02 7.10 4.84
C LEU A 98 -12.17 5.82 4.86
N LEU A 99 -12.16 5.07 3.76
CA LEU A 99 -11.32 3.87 3.67
C LEU A 99 -9.84 4.22 3.56
N ASP A 100 -9.45 5.32 2.91
CA ASP A 100 -8.06 5.79 2.95
C ASP A 100 -7.62 6.15 4.38
N PHE A 101 -8.50 6.77 5.17
CA PHE A 101 -8.24 6.99 6.60
C PHE A 101 -8.09 5.67 7.38
N VAL A 102 -8.93 4.66 7.11
CA VAL A 102 -8.80 3.33 7.74
C VAL A 102 -7.44 2.71 7.41
N ILE A 103 -6.97 2.83 6.17
CA ILE A 103 -5.65 2.35 5.76
C ILE A 103 -4.53 3.13 6.45
N TYR A 104 -4.63 4.47 6.53
CA TYR A 104 -3.70 5.29 7.29
C TYR A 104 -3.59 4.82 8.74
N ALA A 105 -4.73 4.66 9.43
CA ALA A 105 -4.77 4.22 10.83
C ALA A 105 -4.19 2.80 10.99
N GLN A 106 -4.56 1.88 10.10
CA GLN A 106 -4.01 0.53 10.08
C GLN A 106 -2.48 0.55 9.92
N HIS A 107 -1.96 1.41 9.04
CA HIS A 107 -0.53 1.52 8.78
C HIS A 107 0.23 2.06 10.00
N VAL A 108 -0.31 3.08 10.68
CA VAL A 108 0.21 3.55 11.98
C VAL A 108 0.27 2.39 12.98
N VAL A 109 -0.80 1.60 13.10
CA VAL A 109 -0.86 0.45 14.02
C VAL A 109 0.18 -0.62 13.66
N PHE A 110 0.33 -0.94 12.37
CA PHE A 110 1.37 -1.87 11.90
C PHE A 110 2.77 -1.41 12.30
N HIS A 111 3.05 -0.12 12.32
CA HIS A 111 4.35 0.40 12.73
C HIS A 111 4.61 0.40 14.24
N HIS A 112 3.56 0.49 15.07
CA HIS A 112 3.72 0.70 16.51
C HIS A 112 3.44 -0.55 17.35
N VAL A 113 2.69 -1.52 16.83
CA VAL A 113 2.39 -2.78 17.53
C VAL A 113 3.41 -3.84 17.14
N LYS A 114 4.24 -4.31 18.08
CA LYS A 114 5.43 -5.13 17.78
C LYS A 114 5.17 -6.36 16.88
N PRO A 115 4.16 -7.23 17.11
CA PRO A 115 3.92 -8.36 16.21
C PRO A 115 3.52 -7.93 14.79
N LEU A 116 2.74 -6.85 14.70
CA LEU A 116 2.27 -6.27 13.44
C LEU A 116 3.44 -5.59 12.70
N TRP A 117 4.38 -4.97 13.41
CA TRP A 117 5.61 -4.45 12.82
C TRP A 117 6.51 -5.57 12.31
N LYS A 118 6.58 -6.72 12.98
CA LYS A 118 7.42 -7.84 12.50
C LYS A 118 6.98 -8.37 11.13
N ILE A 119 5.68 -8.36 10.85
CA ILE A 119 5.16 -8.74 9.53
C ILE A 119 5.32 -7.57 8.55
N HIS A 120 5.00 -6.35 8.94
CA HIS A 120 5.07 -5.18 8.07
C HIS A 120 6.49 -4.78 7.71
N ARG A 121 7.48 -4.97 8.58
CA ARG A 121 8.88 -4.67 8.27
C ARG A 121 9.43 -5.50 7.10
N MET A 122 8.80 -6.61 6.72
CA MET A 122 9.19 -7.37 5.52
C MET A 122 9.01 -6.51 4.26
N HIS A 123 7.98 -5.67 4.22
CA HIS A 123 7.77 -4.66 3.19
C HIS A 123 8.92 -3.64 3.20
N HIS A 124 9.25 -3.12 4.38
CA HIS A 124 10.36 -2.18 4.60
C HIS A 124 11.75 -2.77 4.40
N ALA A 125 11.91 -4.09 4.43
CA ALA A 125 13.21 -4.75 4.30
C ALA A 125 13.73 -4.79 2.86
N ASP A 126 13.03 -4.16 1.92
CA ASP A 126 13.54 -3.98 0.58
C ASP A 126 14.82 -3.12 0.58
N LEU A 127 15.78 -3.43 -0.29
CA LEU A 127 17.08 -2.72 -0.30
C LEU A 127 17.03 -1.41 -1.07
N ASP A 128 16.10 -1.33 -2.01
CA ASP A 128 15.76 -0.13 -2.76
C ASP A 128 14.23 -0.05 -2.89
N ILE A 129 13.73 1.10 -3.35
CA ILE A 129 12.32 1.30 -3.65
C ILE A 129 12.16 1.32 -5.17
N ASP A 130 11.26 0.48 -5.68
CA ASP A 130 10.72 0.58 -7.04
C ASP A 130 9.24 0.19 -7.07
N VAL A 131 8.58 0.35 -8.21
CA VAL A 131 7.14 0.12 -8.35
C VAL A 131 6.65 -1.21 -7.75
N THR A 132 7.46 -2.27 -7.77
CA THR A 132 7.07 -3.59 -7.22
C THR A 132 7.13 -3.65 -5.70
N THR A 133 7.91 -2.77 -5.05
CA THR A 133 7.92 -2.63 -3.59
C THR A 133 6.52 -2.27 -3.07
N GLY A 134 5.75 -1.49 -3.83
CA GLY A 134 4.38 -1.10 -3.47
C GLY A 134 3.38 -2.26 -3.40
N ALA A 135 3.72 -3.45 -3.91
CA ALA A 135 2.88 -4.64 -3.84
C ALA A 135 3.49 -5.75 -2.95
N ARG A 136 4.64 -5.49 -2.32
CA ARG A 136 5.39 -6.43 -1.50
C ARG A 136 4.86 -6.41 -0.06
N PHE A 137 3.95 -7.34 0.27
CA PHE A 137 3.41 -7.49 1.63
C PHE A 137 3.39 -8.94 2.08
N HIS A 138 3.58 -9.17 3.38
CA HIS A 138 3.55 -10.51 3.96
C HIS A 138 2.11 -11.10 3.90
N PRO A 139 1.92 -12.41 3.67
CA PRO A 139 0.58 -13.02 3.60
C PRO A 139 -0.30 -12.74 4.82
N PHE A 140 0.27 -12.82 6.04
CA PHE A 140 -0.47 -12.46 7.26
C PHE A 140 -0.90 -11.00 7.29
N GLU A 141 -0.11 -10.08 6.75
CA GLU A 141 -0.50 -8.67 6.65
C GLU A 141 -1.66 -8.49 5.67
N ILE A 142 -1.64 -9.19 4.53
CA ILE A 142 -2.72 -9.18 3.54
C ILE A 142 -4.03 -9.73 4.13
N ILE A 143 -3.98 -10.84 4.88
CA ILE A 143 -5.17 -11.42 5.54
C ILE A 143 -5.74 -10.44 6.57
N ILE A 144 -4.89 -9.91 7.46
CA ILE A 144 -5.32 -8.94 8.48
C ILE A 144 -5.92 -7.69 7.81
N SER A 145 -5.25 -7.15 6.79
CA SER A 145 -5.72 -5.98 6.05
C SER A 145 -7.05 -6.21 5.35
N MET A 146 -7.26 -7.40 4.78
CA MET A 146 -8.54 -7.77 4.17
C MET A 146 -9.64 -7.85 5.23
N GLY A 147 -9.36 -8.43 6.40
CA GLY A 147 -10.29 -8.48 7.52
C GLY A 147 -10.70 -7.09 8.01
N VAL A 148 -9.73 -6.19 8.22
CA VAL A 148 -9.99 -4.78 8.59
C VAL A 148 -10.84 -4.10 7.52
N LYS A 149 -10.51 -4.29 6.24
CA LYS A 149 -11.26 -3.70 5.12
C LYS A 149 -12.71 -4.21 5.07
N ILE A 150 -12.93 -5.51 5.23
CA ILE A 150 -14.28 -6.12 5.27
C ILE A 150 -15.08 -5.57 6.45
N ALA A 151 -14.47 -5.48 7.63
CA ALA A 151 -15.13 -4.89 8.81
C ALA A 151 -15.52 -3.42 8.56
N ALA A 152 -14.62 -2.62 7.99
CA ALA A 152 -14.91 -1.24 7.63
C ALA A 152 -16.02 -1.12 6.58
N VAL A 153 -16.03 -2.01 5.58
CA VAL A 153 -17.10 -2.09 4.56
C VAL A 153 -18.47 -2.29 5.20
N PHE A 154 -18.60 -3.22 6.16
CA PHE A 154 -19.86 -3.45 6.86
C PHE A 154 -20.27 -2.30 7.79
N ILE A 155 -19.33 -1.74 8.55
CA ILE A 155 -19.59 -0.64 9.49
C ILE A 155 -20.01 0.62 8.72
N LEU A 156 -19.29 0.95 7.65
CA LEU A 156 -19.55 2.14 6.86
C LEU A 156 -20.69 1.95 5.86
N GLY A 157 -21.00 0.72 5.44
CA GLY A 157 -22.02 0.46 4.43
C GLY A 157 -21.60 0.97 3.05
N VAL A 158 -20.35 0.73 2.65
CA VAL A 158 -19.83 1.25 1.38
C VAL A 158 -20.51 0.57 0.19
N SER A 159 -20.74 1.32 -0.89
CA SER A 159 -21.33 0.76 -2.12
C SER A 159 -20.35 -0.17 -2.85
N PRO A 160 -20.83 -1.19 -3.61
CA PRO A 160 -19.99 -2.07 -4.41
C PRO A 160 -19.11 -1.33 -5.43
N ILE A 161 -19.62 -0.25 -6.03
CA ILE A 161 -18.83 0.60 -6.92
C ILE A 161 -17.78 1.40 -6.13
N GLY A 162 -18.16 1.94 -4.96
CA GLY A 162 -17.25 2.68 -4.09
C GLY A 162 -16.04 1.84 -3.66
N ILE A 163 -16.24 0.58 -3.26
CA ILE A 163 -15.13 -0.30 -2.88
C ILE A 163 -14.22 -0.63 -4.06
N VAL A 164 -14.76 -0.82 -5.27
CA VAL A 164 -13.94 -1.06 -6.48
C VAL A 164 -13.09 0.17 -6.81
N VAL A 165 -13.68 1.37 -6.78
CA VAL A 165 -12.95 2.63 -7.01
C VAL A 165 -11.86 2.81 -5.96
N PHE A 166 -12.18 2.59 -4.69
CA PHE A 166 -11.21 2.66 -3.60
C PHE A 166 -10.05 1.68 -3.81
N GLU A 167 -10.32 0.41 -4.15
CA GLU A 167 -9.26 -0.57 -4.36
C GLU A 167 -8.36 -0.24 -5.55
N ILE A 168 -8.91 0.34 -6.62
CA ILE A 168 -8.13 0.84 -7.76
C ILE A 168 -7.23 2.00 -7.31
N VAL A 169 -7.79 3.00 -6.62
CA VAL A 169 -7.04 4.15 -6.10
C VAL A 169 -5.96 3.72 -5.13
N LEU A 170 -6.27 2.80 -4.22
CA LEU A 170 -5.34 2.24 -3.25
C LEU A 170 -4.15 1.60 -3.96
N ASN A 171 -4.38 0.64 -4.86
CA ASN A 171 -3.30 -0.05 -5.56
C ASN A 171 -2.49 0.90 -6.46
N ALA A 172 -3.17 1.82 -7.16
CA ALA A 172 -2.50 2.81 -7.99
C ALA A 172 -1.58 3.71 -7.16
N SER A 173 -2.06 4.16 -5.99
CA SER A 173 -1.27 4.98 -5.05
C SER A 173 -0.10 4.19 -4.46
N ALA A 174 -0.29 2.90 -4.13
CA ALA A 174 0.78 2.02 -3.68
C ALA A 174 1.96 2.04 -4.67
N MET A 175 1.67 1.76 -5.94
CA MET A 175 2.66 1.67 -7.01
C MET A 175 3.28 3.04 -7.32
N PHE A 176 2.48 4.10 -7.31
CA PHE A 176 2.96 5.46 -7.52
C PHE A 176 3.95 5.90 -6.43
N ASN A 177 3.57 5.77 -5.16
CA ASN A 177 4.37 6.20 -4.01
C ASN A 177 5.66 5.41 -3.85
N HIS A 178 5.67 4.15 -4.30
CA HIS A 178 6.85 3.29 -4.25
C HIS A 178 7.63 3.31 -5.56
N SER A 179 7.23 4.06 -6.57
CA SER A 179 8.04 4.11 -7.80
C SER A 179 9.43 4.69 -7.52
N ASN A 180 10.45 4.19 -8.21
CA ASN A 180 11.75 4.85 -8.23
C ASN A 180 11.74 6.08 -9.15
N ALA A 181 10.59 6.67 -9.45
CA ALA A 181 10.48 7.72 -10.43
C ALA A 181 10.75 9.10 -9.79
N LYS A 182 11.54 9.92 -10.49
CA LYS A 182 11.82 11.30 -10.08
C LYS A 182 10.69 12.22 -10.52
N LEU A 183 10.04 12.84 -9.55
CA LEU A 183 9.16 14.00 -9.78
C LEU A 183 10.00 15.29 -9.78
N ALA A 184 9.61 16.24 -10.62
CA ALA A 184 10.16 17.59 -10.54
C ALA A 184 9.83 18.20 -9.17
N LEU A 185 10.81 18.84 -8.53
CA LEU A 185 10.68 19.34 -7.16
C LEU A 185 9.47 20.27 -6.97
N SER A 186 9.20 21.15 -7.93
CA SER A 186 8.07 22.08 -7.89
C SER A 186 6.71 21.38 -7.98
N MET A 187 6.61 20.29 -8.75
CA MET A 187 5.41 19.46 -8.81
C MET A 187 5.22 18.70 -7.52
N ASP A 188 6.29 18.08 -7.04
CA ASP A 188 6.27 17.27 -5.84
C ASP A 188 5.87 18.11 -4.60
N GLN A 189 6.44 19.31 -4.44
CA GLN A 189 6.07 20.27 -3.38
C GLN A 189 4.57 20.62 -3.36
N LYS A 190 3.92 20.72 -4.53
CA LYS A 190 2.49 21.01 -4.63
C LYS A 190 1.65 19.76 -4.37
N LEU A 191 1.98 18.65 -5.02
CA LEU A 191 1.25 17.39 -4.93
C LEU A 191 1.29 16.83 -3.51
N ARG A 192 2.46 16.86 -2.86
CA ARG A 192 2.66 16.27 -1.52
C ARG A 192 1.80 16.90 -0.42
N ASN A 193 1.10 18.01 -0.69
CA ASN A 193 0.16 18.63 0.23
C ASN A 193 -1.17 17.89 0.35
N VAL A 194 -1.55 17.13 -0.69
CA VAL A 194 -2.82 16.38 -0.72
C VAL A 194 -2.59 14.90 -0.99
N ILE A 195 -1.68 14.57 -1.92
CA ILE A 195 -1.42 13.20 -2.36
C ILE A 195 -0.04 12.78 -1.86
N VAL A 196 0.12 11.52 -1.45
CA VAL A 196 1.44 10.99 -1.12
C VAL A 196 2.28 10.86 -2.39
N THR A 197 3.51 11.38 -2.38
CA THR A 197 4.41 11.32 -3.54
C THR A 197 5.56 10.33 -3.33
N PRO A 198 6.21 9.85 -4.42
CA PRO A 198 7.40 9.01 -4.33
C PRO A 198 8.46 9.51 -3.37
N ASP A 199 8.81 10.81 -3.42
CA ASP A 199 9.81 11.37 -2.50
C ASP A 199 9.32 11.37 -1.05
N MET A 200 8.05 11.75 -0.81
CA MET A 200 7.47 11.75 0.55
C MET A 200 7.49 10.35 1.16
N HIS A 201 7.05 9.34 0.42
CA HIS A 201 6.99 7.97 0.90
C HIS A 201 8.37 7.31 1.00
N ARG A 202 9.35 7.74 0.19
CA ARG A 202 10.74 7.27 0.33
C ARG A 202 11.34 7.56 1.71
N VAL A 203 10.95 8.66 2.36
CA VAL A 203 11.38 8.99 3.73
C VAL A 203 10.91 7.91 4.72
N HIS A 204 9.69 7.39 4.52
CA HIS A 204 9.10 6.34 5.35
C HIS A 204 9.85 5.00 5.25
N HIS A 205 10.55 4.75 4.15
CA HIS A 205 11.34 3.52 3.94
C HIS A 205 12.83 3.69 4.32
N SER A 206 13.20 4.81 4.92
CA SER A 206 14.56 5.05 5.40
C SER A 206 14.92 4.08 6.52
N VAL A 207 16.20 3.68 6.57
CA VAL A 207 16.77 2.91 7.70
C VAL A 207 16.77 3.67 9.02
N ILE A 208 16.61 5.00 8.99
CA ILE A 208 16.59 5.85 10.18
C ILE A 208 15.22 5.77 10.84
N VAL A 209 15.14 5.16 12.04
CA VAL A 209 13.89 4.90 12.78
C VAL A 209 12.93 6.10 12.86
N LYS A 210 13.44 7.32 13.08
CA LYS A 210 12.61 8.54 13.14
C LYS A 210 11.97 8.94 11.81
N GLU A 211 12.53 8.47 10.70
CA GLU A 211 12.02 8.62 9.34
C GLU A 211 11.11 7.43 9.01
N THR A 212 11.50 6.21 9.40
CA THR A 212 10.69 5.00 9.22
C THR A 212 9.29 5.11 9.81
N HIS A 213 9.19 5.64 11.03
CA HIS A 213 7.91 5.86 11.71
C HIS A 213 7.33 7.26 11.44
N SER A 214 7.23 7.63 10.16
CA SER A 214 6.60 8.87 9.68
C SER A 214 5.98 8.65 8.29
N ASN A 215 5.16 9.58 7.78
CA ASN A 215 4.53 9.52 6.45
C ASN A 215 3.75 8.21 6.16
N PHE A 216 2.74 7.91 6.98
CA PHE A 216 1.93 6.70 6.89
C PHE A 216 0.81 6.74 5.85
N GLY A 217 0.54 7.91 5.25
CA GLY A 217 -0.48 8.06 4.21
C GLY A 217 -0.23 7.11 3.03
N PHE A 218 -1.33 6.73 2.36
CA PHE A 218 -1.26 5.87 1.19
C PHE A 218 -1.79 6.56 -0.06
N PHE A 219 -3.04 7.05 -0.08
CA PHE A 219 -3.46 7.97 -1.15
C PHE A 219 -3.29 9.42 -0.70
N LEU A 220 -3.91 9.81 0.42
CA LEU A 220 -3.87 11.19 0.90
C LEU A 220 -2.77 11.43 1.93
N SER A 221 -1.99 12.48 1.72
CA SER A 221 -0.96 12.95 2.67
C SER A 221 -1.51 13.88 3.75
N VAL A 222 -2.82 14.18 3.70
CA VAL A 222 -3.49 15.08 4.64
C VAL A 222 -3.53 14.51 6.05
N TRP A 223 -3.66 13.18 6.18
CA TRP A 223 -3.67 12.49 7.47
C TRP A 223 -2.34 12.67 8.19
N ASP A 224 -1.22 12.60 7.47
CA ASP A 224 0.10 12.80 8.06
C ASP A 224 0.29 14.20 8.65
N ARG A 225 -0.35 15.22 8.07
CA ARG A 225 -0.33 16.57 8.62
C ARG A 225 -1.24 16.69 9.81
N PHE A 226 -2.46 16.16 9.69
CA PHE A 226 -3.46 16.23 10.73
C PHE A 226 -3.01 15.56 12.04
N PHE A 227 -2.34 14.39 11.94
CA PHE A 227 -1.83 13.65 13.09
C PHE A 227 -0.36 13.93 13.41
N GLY A 228 0.28 14.88 12.72
CA GLY A 228 1.66 15.28 13.00
C GLY A 228 2.72 14.21 12.69
N THR A 229 2.42 13.26 11.79
CA THR A 229 3.35 12.22 11.32
C THR A 229 4.09 12.60 10.04
N TYR A 230 3.84 13.79 9.49
CA TYR A 230 4.49 14.28 8.28
C TYR A 230 5.97 14.61 8.48
N ARG A 231 6.82 14.09 7.60
CA ARG A 231 8.24 14.41 7.52
C ARG A 231 8.62 14.75 6.08
N ALA A 232 9.04 16.00 5.86
CA ALA A 232 9.28 16.53 4.53
C ALA A 232 10.52 15.96 3.83
N GLN A 233 11.61 15.76 4.56
CA GLN A 233 12.92 15.41 4.02
C GLN A 233 13.58 14.32 4.88
N PRO A 234 14.30 13.37 4.27
CA PRO A 234 15.20 12.48 5.00
C PRO A 234 16.45 13.25 5.43
N LYS A 235 17.08 12.84 6.55
CA LYS A 235 18.23 13.52 7.16
C LYS A 235 19.42 13.62 6.22
N LEU A 236 19.63 12.60 5.38
CA LEU A 236 20.73 12.55 4.42
C LEU A 236 20.35 13.18 3.06
N GLY A 237 19.14 13.73 2.92
CA GLY A 237 18.63 14.15 1.61
C GLY A 237 18.20 12.97 0.74
N HIS A 238 17.38 13.23 -0.28
CA HIS A 238 16.77 12.18 -1.09
C HIS A 238 17.78 11.39 -1.96
N GLU A 239 18.96 11.95 -2.21
CA GLU A 239 20.02 11.28 -2.99
C GLU A 239 20.80 10.27 -2.15
N ASP A 240 21.04 10.57 -0.86
CA ASP A 240 21.86 9.73 0.03
C ASP A 240 21.03 8.92 1.04
N VAL A 241 19.70 9.04 1.03
CA VAL A 241 18.82 8.25 1.90
C VAL A 241 19.05 6.76 1.69
N VAL A 242 19.35 6.04 2.76
CA VAL A 242 19.53 4.59 2.73
C VAL A 242 18.18 3.94 3.01
N ILE A 243 17.72 3.10 2.08
CA ILE A 243 16.43 2.39 2.16
C ILE A 243 16.64 1.06 2.85
N GLY A 244 15.70 0.67 3.71
CA GLY A 244 15.58 -0.70 4.21
C GLY A 244 15.46 -0.80 5.73
N VAL A 245 15.70 -1.99 6.25
CA VAL A 245 15.75 -2.26 7.70
C VAL A 245 17.21 -2.52 8.13
N PRO A 246 17.74 -1.88 9.20
CA PRO A 246 19.15 -2.02 9.60
C PRO A 246 19.60 -3.47 9.82
N GLU A 247 18.72 -4.33 10.35
CA GLU A 247 19.06 -5.73 10.65
C GLU A 247 18.99 -6.66 9.42
N ILE A 248 18.46 -6.19 8.28
CA ILE A 248 18.15 -7.02 7.10
C ILE A 248 18.67 -6.30 5.85
N ARG A 249 19.95 -6.54 5.54
CA ARG A 249 20.70 -5.83 4.49
C ARG A 249 21.22 -6.73 3.37
N ASP A 250 21.26 -8.03 3.59
CA ASP A 250 21.78 -8.99 2.60
C ASP A 250 20.78 -9.15 1.45
N GLU A 251 21.28 -9.18 0.20
CA GLU A 251 20.42 -9.35 -0.99
C GLU A 251 19.69 -10.70 -0.97
N GLU A 252 20.28 -11.75 -0.39
CA GLU A 252 19.62 -13.06 -0.26
C GLU A 252 18.33 -13.00 0.57
N GLU A 253 18.19 -12.03 1.48
CA GLU A 253 16.99 -11.85 2.29
C GLU A 253 15.77 -11.36 1.46
N GLN A 254 15.98 -10.99 0.20
CA GLN A 254 14.94 -10.60 -0.75
C GLN A 254 14.34 -11.80 -1.52
N ARG A 255 14.86 -13.02 -1.33
CA ARG A 255 14.28 -14.23 -1.94
C ARG A 255 12.91 -14.55 -1.36
N LEU A 256 12.00 -15.08 -2.17
CA LEU A 256 10.63 -15.39 -1.76
C LEU A 256 10.54 -16.23 -0.47
N ASP A 257 11.34 -17.30 -0.35
CA ASP A 257 11.36 -18.15 0.86
C ASP A 257 11.84 -17.38 2.11
N LYS A 258 12.78 -16.46 1.91
CA LYS A 258 13.31 -15.60 2.97
C LYS A 258 12.30 -14.54 3.35
N LEU A 259 11.63 -13.91 2.39
CA LEU A 259 10.55 -12.95 2.60
C LEU A 259 9.42 -13.54 3.48
N LEU A 260 9.01 -14.78 3.20
CA LEU A 260 7.96 -15.48 3.96
C LEU A 260 8.40 -15.86 5.39
N THR A 261 9.68 -16.14 5.59
CA THR A 261 10.21 -16.56 6.90
C THR A 261 10.79 -15.39 7.72
N GLN A 262 11.02 -14.24 7.08
CA GLN A 262 11.69 -13.07 7.66
C GLN A 262 11.08 -12.60 8.99
N PRO A 263 9.75 -12.51 9.14
CA PRO A 263 9.14 -12.08 10.40
C PRO A 263 9.52 -12.94 11.61
N PHE A 264 9.87 -14.21 11.38
CA PHE A 264 10.13 -15.22 12.42
C PHE A 264 11.61 -15.44 12.70
N ARG A 265 12.51 -15.05 11.79
CA ARG A 265 13.97 -15.24 11.94
C ARG A 265 14.66 -14.11 12.70
N TYR A 266 14.19 -12.88 12.53
CA TYR A 266 14.82 -11.70 13.14
C TYR A 266 14.09 -11.28 14.40
N ASN A 267 14.28 -12.01 15.50
CA ASN A 267 13.85 -11.53 16.81
C ASN A 267 14.95 -10.61 17.38
N LYS A 268 14.56 -9.42 17.84
CA LYS A 268 15.41 -8.62 18.73
C LYS A 268 15.52 -9.38 20.07
N GLU A 269 16.47 -10.30 20.13
CA GLU A 269 17.14 -10.71 21.35
C GLU A 269 18.62 -10.35 21.23
N LYS A 270 18.92 -9.05 21.18
CA LYS A 270 20.20 -8.55 21.70
C LYS A 270 19.91 -7.28 22.48
N LYS A 271 20.22 -7.39 23.77
CA LYS A 271 20.16 -6.36 24.81
C LYS A 271 20.82 -5.06 24.35
#